data_AF-A0A1I5XZ80-F1
#
_entry.id   AF-A0A1I5XZ80-F1
#
_cell.length_a   1.000
_cell.length_b   1.000
_cell.length_c   1.000
_cell.angle_alpha   90.00
_cell.angle_beta   90.00
_cell.angle_gamma   90.00
#
_symmetry.space_group_name_H-M   'P 1'
#
loop_
_entity.id
_entity.type
_entity.pdbx_description
1 polymer ?
#
loop_
_entity_poly.entity_id
_entity_poly.type
_entity_poly.pdbx_seq_one_letter_code
_entity_poly.pdbx_strand_id
1 'polypeptide(L)'
;MLLPIVLTAGIAALSEVMSYILRRRGIVELPESDPGYVNKRHKYIDKALYVVEIFVVVVTITDFPSYRILIFLLPVLHFAYRAVMWRQTSGGRWTYLLSVVPAVLFLTGAVLYGFFTIG
;
A
#
# COMPACT_ATOMS: atom_id res chain seq x y z
N MET A 1 -1.16 21.94 -4.90
CA MET A 1 -1.10 21.38 -3.53
C MET A 1 -2.05 20.20 -3.32
N LEU A 2 -3.24 20.20 -3.92
CA LEU A 2 -4.23 19.12 -3.73
C LEU A 2 -4.00 17.85 -4.58
N LEU A 3 -3.30 17.96 -5.72
CA LEU A 3 -3.06 16.83 -6.62
C LEU A 3 -2.56 15.54 -5.95
N PRO A 4 -1.50 15.55 -5.11
CA PRO A 4 -1.04 14.31 -4.48
C PRO A 4 -2.10 13.72 -3.55
N ILE A 5 -2.83 14.56 -2.82
CA ILE A 5 -3.90 14.14 -1.92
C ILE A 5 -5.06 13.49 -2.70
N VAL A 6 -5.48 14.11 -3.81
CA VAL A 6 -6.56 13.61 -4.67
C VAL A 6 -6.16 12.27 -5.30
N LEU A 7 -4.92 12.15 -5.80
CA LEU A 7 -4.40 10.89 -6.35
C LEU A 7 -4.35 9.79 -5.29
N THR A 8 -3.82 10.08 -4.10
CA THR A 8 -3.76 9.11 -3.00
C THR A 8 -5.17 8.67 -2.56
N ALA A 9 -6.13 9.59 -2.43
CA ALA A 9 -7.51 9.26 -2.09
C ALA A 9 -8.18 8.40 -3.17
N GLY A 10 -7.96 8.71 -4.46
CA GLY A 10 -8.47 7.91 -5.57
C GLY A 10 -7.87 6.50 -5.61
N ILE A 11 -6.56 6.38 -5.38
CA ILE A 11 -5.85 5.10 -5.28
C ILE A 11 -6.38 4.28 -4.11
N ALA A 12 -6.59 4.89 -2.94
CA ALA A 12 -7.14 4.22 -1.77
C ALA A 12 -8.56 3.69 -2.03
N ALA A 13 -9.44 4.53 -2.60
CA ALA A 13 -10.80 4.12 -2.96
C ALA A 13 -10.80 2.96 -3.97
N LEU A 14 -9.96 3.05 -5.02
CA LEU A 14 -9.85 1.99 -6.03
C LEU A 14 -9.28 0.69 -5.43
N SER A 15 -8.30 0.80 -4.52
CA SER A 15 -7.71 -0.35 -3.82
C SER A 15 -8.75 -1.07 -2.97
N GLU A 16 -9.62 -0.33 -2.26
CA GLU A 16 -10.73 -0.91 -1.50
C GLU A 16 -11.76 -1.57 -2.40
N VAL A 17 -12.14 -0.92 -3.52
CA VAL A 17 -13.08 -1.50 -4.50
C VAL A 17 -12.51 -2.81 -5.08
N MET A 18 -11.24 -2.84 -5.47
CA MET A 18 -10.61 -4.06 -5.97
C MET A 18 -10.52 -5.14 -4.89
N SER A 19 -10.18 -4.77 -3.66
CA SER A 19 -10.15 -5.69 -2.52
C SER A 19 -11.54 -6.29 -2.25
N TYR A 20 -12.58 -5.47 -2.34
CA TYR A 20 -13.98 -5.91 -2.22
C TYR A 20 -14.35 -6.89 -3.33
N ILE A 21 -14.00 -6.60 -4.58
CA ILE A 21 -14.27 -7.49 -5.73
C ILE A 21 -13.54 -8.82 -5.57
N LEU A 22 -12.27 -8.80 -5.17
CA LEU A 22 -11.46 -10.01 -4.96
C LEU A 22 -12.05 -10.93 -3.89
N ARG A 23 -12.53 -10.36 -2.78
CA ARG A 23 -13.21 -11.10 -1.71
C ARG A 23 -14.56 -11.65 -2.18
N ARG A 24 -15.38 -10.83 -2.86
CA ARG A 24 -16.71 -11.23 -3.33
C ARG A 24 -16.66 -12.33 -4.38
N ARG A 25 -15.61 -12.37 -5.21
CA ARG A 25 -15.39 -13.42 -6.21
C ARG A 25 -14.80 -14.71 -5.63
N GLY A 26 -14.56 -14.77 -4.32
CA GLY A 26 -13.95 -15.94 -3.68
C GLY A 26 -12.51 -16.23 -4.15
N ILE A 27 -11.84 -15.23 -4.77
CA ILE A 27 -10.45 -15.38 -5.25
C ILE A 27 -9.49 -15.34 -4.07
N VAL A 28 -9.84 -14.58 -3.03
CA VAL A 28 -9.09 -14.49 -1.79
C VAL A 28 -9.95 -15.03 -0.66
N GLU A 29 -9.52 -16.16 -0.11
CA GLU A 29 -10.02 -16.63 1.18
C GLU A 29 -9.38 -15.75 2.25
N LEU A 30 -10.23 -15.09 3.05
CA LEU A 30 -9.76 -14.43 4.26
C LEU A 30 -9.17 -15.53 5.14
N PRO A 31 -7.87 -15.47 5.50
CA PRO A 31 -7.36 -16.39 6.48
C PRO A 31 -8.21 -16.21 7.74
N GLU A 32 -8.84 -17.29 8.21
CA GLU A 32 -9.59 -17.34 9.47
C GLU A 32 -8.63 -17.01 10.61
N SER A 33 -8.32 -15.73 10.82
CA SER A 33 -7.43 -15.28 11.88
C SER A 33 -6.23 -16.22 12.06
N ASP A 34 -5.60 -16.65 10.97
CA ASP A 34 -4.67 -17.80 11.01
C ASP A 34 -3.53 -17.43 11.97
N PRO A 35 -3.39 -18.13 13.12
CA PRO A 35 -2.40 -17.79 14.14
C PRO A 35 -0.96 -17.87 13.58
N GLY A 36 -0.77 -18.49 12.41
CA GLY A 36 0.50 -18.50 11.67
C GLY A 36 0.89 -17.17 10.99
N TYR A 37 -0.04 -16.22 10.81
CA TYR A 37 0.23 -14.95 10.11
C TYR A 37 1.10 -13.97 10.91
N VAL A 38 1.41 -14.25 12.18
CA VAL A 38 1.92 -13.23 13.11
C VAL A 38 3.27 -13.60 13.72
N ASN A 39 4.32 -13.68 12.90
CA ASN A 39 5.65 -13.51 13.46
C ASN A 39 5.71 -12.10 14.08
N LYS A 40 6.04 -11.99 15.39
CA LYS A 40 6.09 -10.71 16.12
C LYS A 40 6.95 -9.67 15.39
N ARG A 41 7.99 -10.12 14.69
CA ARG A 41 8.85 -9.27 13.85
C ARG A 41 8.10 -8.66 12.67
N HIS A 42 7.25 -9.43 11.98
CA HIS A 42 6.43 -8.94 10.87
C HIS A 42 5.50 -7.83 11.32
N LYS A 43 4.77 -8.06 12.42
CA LYS A 43 3.85 -7.07 12.99
C LYS A 43 4.55 -5.77 13.40
N TYR A 44 5.78 -5.88 13.91
CA TYR A 44 6.57 -4.71 14.27
C TYR A 44 7.02 -3.92 13.04
N ILE A 45 7.55 -4.60 12.01
CA ILE A 45 7.97 -3.96 10.75
C ILE A 45 6.77 -3.32 10.06
N ASP A 46 5.63 -4.01 9.99
CA ASP A 46 4.40 -3.49 9.39
C ASP A 46 3.92 -2.20 10.09
N LYS A 47 3.94 -2.20 11.42
CA LYS A 47 3.60 -1.03 12.23
C LYS A 47 4.62 0.11 12.05
N ALA A 48 5.90 -0.21 11.98
CA ALA A 48 6.96 0.78 11.77
C ALA A 48 6.79 1.47 10.41
N LEU A 49 6.56 0.70 9.34
CA LEU A 49 6.32 1.23 7.99
C LEU A 49 5.10 2.15 7.95
N TYR A 50 4.01 1.74 8.61
CA TYR A 50 2.80 2.58 8.71
C TYR A 50 3.05 3.92 9.42
N VAL A 51 3.79 3.91 10.54
CA VAL A 51 4.12 5.13 11.27
C VAL A 51 5.02 6.04 10.43
N VAL A 52 6.01 5.47 9.76
CA VAL A 52 6.92 6.22 8.87
C VAL A 52 6.14 6.83 7.70
N GLU A 53 5.20 6.09 7.11
CA GLU A 53 4.35 6.59 6.02
C GLU A 53 3.56 7.83 6.46
N ILE A 54 2.85 7.77 7.59
CA ILE A 54 2.11 8.92 8.12
C ILE A 54 3.04 10.12 8.34
N PHE A 55 4.20 9.87 8.98
CA PHE A 55 5.16 10.93 9.26
C PHE A 55 5.66 11.59 7.97
N VAL A 56 6.01 10.81 6.96
CA VAL A 56 6.47 11.32 5.66
C VAL A 56 5.36 12.09 4.95
N VAL A 57 4.12 11.61 4.97
CA VAL A 57 3.00 12.35 4.37
C VAL A 57 2.83 13.72 5.01
N VAL A 58 2.84 13.81 6.34
CA VAL A 58 2.71 15.10 7.05
C VAL A 58 3.85 16.03 6.66
N VAL A 59 5.09 15.59 6.82
CA VAL A 59 6.31 16.40 6.61
C VAL A 59 6.47 16.84 5.14
N THR A 60 6.13 15.98 4.18
CA THR A 60 6.24 16.31 2.74
C THR A 60 5.13 17.25 2.26
N ILE A 61 3.97 17.27 2.93
CA ILE A 61 2.90 18.23 2.63
C ILE A 61 3.24 19.60 3.21
N THR A 62 3.75 19.65 4.45
CA THR A 62 4.02 20.91 5.18
C THR A 62 5.32 21.58 4.76
N ASP A 63 6.43 20.87 4.87
CA ASP A 63 7.76 21.47 4.90
C ASP A 63 8.59 21.14 3.65
N PHE A 64 8.31 19.99 3.01
CA PHE A 64 9.15 19.44 1.94
C PHE A 64 8.36 19.09 0.67
N PRO A 65 7.81 20.09 -0.04
CA PRO A 65 6.97 19.88 -1.22
C PRO A 65 7.70 19.16 -2.38
N SER A 66 9.02 19.32 -2.48
CA SER A 66 9.86 18.65 -3.47
C SER A 66 9.91 17.13 -3.30
N TYR A 67 9.58 16.63 -2.10
CA TYR A 67 9.63 15.21 -1.75
C TYR A 67 8.24 14.55 -1.76
N ARG A 68 7.21 15.22 -2.29
CA ARG A 68 5.84 14.68 -2.36
C ARG A 68 5.71 13.38 -3.14
N ILE A 69 6.65 13.04 -4.02
CA ILE A 69 6.67 11.73 -4.68
C ILE A 69 6.82 10.57 -3.68
N LEU A 70 7.41 10.82 -2.51
CA LEU A 70 7.53 9.84 -1.42
C LEU A 70 6.16 9.39 -0.87
N ILE A 71 5.13 10.24 -0.97
CA ILE A 71 3.74 9.90 -0.60
C ILE A 71 3.24 8.68 -1.39
N PHE A 72 3.80 8.44 -2.59
CA PHE A 72 3.46 7.28 -3.41
C PHE A 72 4.45 6.13 -3.21
N LEU A 73 5.75 6.42 -3.11
CA LEU A 73 6.78 5.39 -3.05
C LEU A 73 6.82 4.62 -1.72
N LEU A 74 6.56 5.27 -0.58
CA LEU A 74 6.53 4.56 0.71
C LEU A 74 5.41 3.52 0.80
N PRO A 75 4.15 3.85 0.42
CA PRO A 75 3.11 2.84 0.35
C PRO A 75 3.47 1.66 -0.56
N VAL A 76 4.15 1.90 -1.71
CA VAL A 76 4.63 0.80 -2.56
C VAL A 76 5.55 -0.14 -1.79
N LEU A 77 6.52 0.41 -1.05
CA LEU A 77 7.43 -0.40 -0.24
C LEU A 77 6.67 -1.18 0.84
N HIS A 78 5.72 -0.54 1.50
CA HIS A 78 4.92 -1.16 2.55
C HIS A 78 4.04 -2.30 2.02
N PHE A 79 3.32 -2.06 0.93
CA PHE A 79 2.48 -3.07 0.30
C PHE A 79 3.30 -4.19 -0.37
N ALA A 80 4.46 -3.88 -0.95
CA ALA A 80 5.38 -4.90 -1.45
C ALA A 80 5.89 -5.80 -0.31
N TYR A 81 6.25 -5.22 0.84
CA TYR A 81 6.61 -5.97 2.03
C TYR A 81 5.48 -6.90 2.48
N ARG A 82 4.24 -6.38 2.59
CA ARG A 82 3.06 -7.20 2.93
C ARG A 82 2.85 -8.33 1.91
N ALA A 83 2.97 -8.05 0.62
CA ALA A 83 2.80 -9.06 -0.43
C ALA A 83 3.82 -10.20 -0.32
N VAL A 84 5.10 -9.88 -0.09
CA VAL A 84 6.16 -10.87 0.12
C VAL A 84 5.87 -11.72 1.35
N MET A 85 5.47 -11.08 2.44
CA MET A 85 5.19 -11.76 3.70
C MET A 85 3.98 -12.69 3.57
N TRP A 86 2.87 -12.21 2.99
CA TRP A 86 1.71 -13.04 2.67
C TRP A 86 2.10 -14.24 1.80
N ARG A 87 2.90 -14.03 0.77
CA ARG A 87 3.37 -15.13 -0.10
C ARG A 87 4.19 -16.17 0.65
N GLN A 88 4.92 -15.77 1.71
CA GLN A 88 5.74 -16.66 2.51
C GLN A 88 4.98 -17.38 3.63
N THR A 89 3.94 -16.75 4.21
CA THR A 89 3.27 -17.26 5.42
C THR A 89 1.89 -17.85 5.19
N SER A 90 1.20 -17.54 4.10
CA SER A 90 -0.17 -18.01 3.89
C SER A 90 -0.27 -19.21 2.95
N GLY A 91 -0.99 -20.25 3.38
CA GLY A 91 -1.44 -21.35 2.52
C GLY A 91 -2.44 -20.91 1.45
N GLY A 92 -3.02 -19.72 1.59
CA GLY A 92 -3.87 -19.07 0.59
C GLY A 92 -3.06 -18.54 -0.59
N ARG A 93 -3.09 -19.27 -1.70
CA ARG A 93 -2.29 -19.01 -2.92
C ARG A 93 -2.45 -17.60 -3.50
N TRP A 94 -3.46 -16.83 -3.09
CA TRP A 94 -3.84 -15.54 -3.69
C TRP A 94 -4.01 -14.37 -2.72
N THR A 95 -3.86 -14.58 -1.40
CA THR A 95 -4.05 -13.51 -0.39
C THR A 95 -3.07 -12.35 -0.56
N TYR A 96 -1.88 -12.64 -1.11
CA TYR A 96 -0.87 -11.64 -1.47
C TYR A 96 -1.40 -10.60 -2.48
N LEU A 97 -2.42 -10.94 -3.29
CA LEU A 97 -3.02 -10.00 -4.25
C LEU A 97 -3.64 -8.78 -3.58
N LEU A 98 -4.15 -8.91 -2.36
CA LEU A 98 -4.68 -7.79 -1.57
C LEU A 98 -3.60 -6.73 -1.27
N SER A 99 -2.32 -7.12 -1.32
CA SER A 99 -1.20 -6.19 -1.15
C SER A 99 -0.54 -5.81 -2.48
N VAL A 100 -0.52 -6.70 -3.48
CA VAL A 100 0.06 -6.37 -4.80
C VAL A 100 -0.75 -5.31 -5.54
N VAL A 101 -2.08 -5.41 -5.51
CA VAL A 101 -2.97 -4.45 -6.18
C VAL A 101 -2.70 -3.01 -5.73
N PRO A 102 -2.77 -2.68 -4.42
CA PRO A 102 -2.47 -1.33 -3.97
C PRO A 102 -1.03 -0.92 -4.27
N ALA A 103 -0.05 -1.83 -4.17
CA ALA A 103 1.35 -1.51 -4.54
C ALA A 103 1.46 -1.05 -6.00
N VAL A 104 0.80 -1.74 -6.94
CA VAL A 104 0.80 -1.36 -8.35
C VAL A 104 0.09 -0.01 -8.55
N LEU A 105 -1.06 0.20 -7.90
CA LEU A 105 -1.79 1.47 -8.01
C LEU A 105 -0.97 2.65 -7.49
N PHE A 106 -0.28 2.51 -6.36
CA PHE A 106 0.62 3.53 -5.83
C PHE A 106 1.83 3.76 -6.74
N LEU A 107 2.39 2.72 -7.35
CA LEU A 107 3.48 2.84 -8.32
C LEU A 107 3.03 3.62 -9.56
N THR A 108 1.84 3.31 -10.11
CA THR A 108 1.24 4.07 -11.21
C THR A 108 0.97 5.51 -10.80
N GLY A 109 0.48 5.74 -9.57
CA GLY A 109 0.34 7.07 -8.98
C GLY A 109 1.65 7.85 -8.95
N ALA A 110 2.76 7.22 -8.55
CA ALA A 110 4.08 7.83 -8.54
C ALA A 110 4.53 8.25 -9.95
N VAL A 111 4.33 7.39 -10.94
CA VAL A 111 4.67 7.68 -12.35
C VAL A 111 3.84 8.84 -12.89
N LEU A 112 2.51 8.81 -12.67
CA LEU A 112 1.62 9.90 -13.11
C LEU A 112 1.96 11.22 -12.42
N TYR A 113 2.18 11.19 -11.10
CA TYR A 113 2.57 12.37 -10.34
C TYR A 113 3.90 12.93 -10.85
N GLY A 114 4.90 12.08 -11.07
CA GLY A 114 6.19 12.49 -11.63
C GLY A 114 6.04 13.11 -13.02
N PHE A 115 5.25 12.50 -13.91
CA PHE A 115 4.99 13.03 -15.24
C PHE A 115 4.33 14.42 -15.21
N PHE A 116 3.34 14.64 -14.33
CA PHE A 116 2.63 15.93 -14.25
C PHE A 116 3.34 17.02 -13.44
N THR A 117 4.40 16.69 -12.69
CA THR A 117 5.05 17.65 -11.78
C THR A 117 6.55 17.85 -12.03
N ILE A 118 7.20 16.89 -12.69
CA ILE A 118 8.64 16.93 -13.01
C ILE A 118 8.84 17.03 -14.54
N GLY A 119 7.86 16.55 -15.32
CA GLY A 119 7.81 16.69 -16.78
C GLY A 119 7.34 18.06 -17.25
#